data_AF-Q9NJL2-F1
#
_entry.id   AF-Q9NJL2-F1
#
_cell.length_a   1.000
_cell.length_b   1.000
_cell.length_c   1.000
_cell.angle_alpha   90.00
_cell.angle_beta   90.00
_cell.angle_gamma   90.00
#
_symmetry.space_group_name_H-M   'P 1'
#
loop_
_entity.id
_entity.type
_entity.pdbx_description
1 polymer ?
#
loop_
_entity_poly.entity_id
_entity_poly.type
_entity_poly.pdbx_seq_one_letter_code
_entity_poly.pdbx_strand_id
1 'polypeptide(L)'
;IFHINKRAATDLSPLKVIRGVQNLLSKCIIVAGEDHLSKMANANATLLFQCLVRSTLCTRRVAEEFRLSSEAFEWLIGEIETRFQQAQVQP
;
A
#
# COMPACT_ATOMS: atom_id res chain seq x y z
N ILE A 1 -1.08 0.92 19.72
CA ILE A 1 -1.69 1.99 18.89
C ILE A 1 -3.12 1.57 18.51
N PHE A 2 -3.35 0.45 17.84
CA PHE A 2 -4.71 -0.08 17.64
C PHE A 2 -4.93 -1.40 18.39
N HIS A 3 -5.95 -1.47 19.24
CA HIS A 3 -6.31 -2.68 19.99
C HIS A 3 -7.25 -3.56 19.13
N ILE A 4 -6.67 -4.26 18.15
CA ILE A 4 -7.44 -5.03 17.16
C ILE A 4 -8.10 -6.26 17.82
N ASN A 5 -9.43 -6.30 17.79
CA ASN A 5 -10.19 -7.46 18.24
C ASN A 5 -10.36 -8.46 17.09
N LYS A 6 -9.57 -9.54 17.11
CA LYS A 6 -9.60 -10.59 16.08
C LYS A 6 -10.92 -11.39 16.03
N ARG A 7 -11.82 -11.24 17.00
CA ARG A 7 -13.11 -11.96 17.02
C ARG A 7 -14.27 -11.10 16.51
N ALA A 8 -14.11 -9.78 16.49
CA ALA A 8 -15.13 -8.87 15.98
C ALA A 8 -15.08 -8.79 14.45
N ALA A 9 -16.22 -8.44 13.85
CA ALA A 9 -16.26 -8.05 12.44
C ALA A 9 -15.43 -6.77 12.23
N THR A 10 -14.71 -6.69 11.11
CA THR A 10 -14.03 -5.45 10.72
C THR A 10 -15.02 -4.44 10.15
N ASP A 11 -14.80 -3.16 10.43
CA ASP A 11 -15.51 -2.02 9.84
C ASP A 11 -14.95 -1.64 8.45
N LEU A 12 -13.89 -2.31 8.01
CA LEU A 12 -13.15 -1.98 6.79
C LEU A 12 -13.86 -2.48 5.53
N SER A 13 -14.26 -1.53 4.68
CA SER A 13 -14.84 -1.83 3.37
C SER A 13 -13.82 -2.40 2.37
N PRO A 14 -14.16 -3.47 1.63
CA PRO A 14 -13.38 -3.98 0.50
C PRO A 14 -12.93 -2.92 -0.51
N LEU A 15 -13.82 -1.97 -0.83
CA LEU A 15 -13.53 -0.90 -1.79
C LEU A 15 -12.49 0.07 -1.26
N LYS A 16 -12.46 0.30 0.06
CA LYS A 16 -11.47 1.14 0.72
C LYS A 16 -10.08 0.51 0.62
N VAL A 17 -9.98 -0.81 0.79
CA VAL A 17 -8.71 -1.53 0.61
C VAL A 17 -8.18 -1.40 -0.82
N ILE A 18 -9.02 -1.68 -1.81
CA ILE A 18 -8.64 -1.61 -3.24
C ILE A 18 -8.16 -0.21 -3.60
N ARG A 19 -8.94 0.82 -3.27
CA ARG A 19 -8.60 2.22 -3.58
C ARG A 19 -7.36 2.69 -2.81
N GLY A 20 -7.23 2.30 -1.54
CA GLY A 20 -6.08 2.64 -0.71
C GLY A 20 -4.77 2.08 -1.27
N VAL A 21 -4.77 0.80 -1.67
CA VAL A 21 -3.60 0.16 -2.30
C VAL A 21 -3.30 0.77 -3.67
N GLN A 22 -4.30 1.05 -4.50
CA GLN A 22 -4.09 1.72 -5.79
C GLN A 22 -3.47 3.11 -5.62
N ASN A 23 -3.98 3.90 -4.68
CA ASN A 23 -3.47 5.23 -4.39
C ASN A 23 -2.03 5.18 -3.86
N LEU A 24 -1.74 4.30 -2.89
CA LEU A 24 -0.39 4.07 -2.36
C LEU A 24 0.61 3.80 -3.49
N LEU A 25 0.31 2.82 -4.35
CA LEU A 25 1.22 2.41 -5.42
C LEU A 25 1.39 3.50 -6.50
N SER A 26 0.40 4.37 -6.68
CA SER A 26 0.52 5.51 -7.61
C SER A 26 1.55 6.55 -7.15
N LYS A 27 1.84 6.61 -5.84
CA LYS A 27 2.82 7.52 -5.24
C LYS A 27 4.22 6.91 -5.06
N CYS A 28 4.38 5.62 -5.37
CA CYS A 28 5.66 4.94 -5.34
C CYS A 28 6.48 5.31 -6.59
N ILE A 29 7.08 6.50 -6.57
CA ILE A 29 7.90 7.04 -7.66
C ILE A 29 9.38 6.92 -7.30
N ILE A 30 10.13 6.20 -8.15
CA ILE A 30 11.60 6.06 -8.14
C ILE A 30 12.20 6.82 -9.32
N VAL A 31 11.59 6.71 -10.50
CA VAL A 31 11.98 7.48 -11.69
C VAL A 31 11.01 8.63 -11.87
N ALA A 32 11.47 9.85 -11.60
CA ALA A 32 10.66 11.05 -11.78
C ALA A 32 10.52 11.42 -13.27
N GLY A 33 9.31 11.73 -13.71
CA GLY A 33 9.04 12.19 -15.07
C GLY A 33 7.65 11.77 -15.56
N GLU A 34 7.04 12.62 -16.40
CA GLU A 34 5.69 12.40 -16.93
C GLU A 34 5.67 11.81 -18.34
N ASP A 35 6.83 11.75 -19.00
CA ASP A 35 6.98 11.17 -20.32
C ASP A 35 6.83 9.64 -20.27
N HIS A 36 6.60 9.06 -21.45
CA HIS A 36 6.34 7.62 -21.59
C HIS A 36 7.51 6.77 -21.09
N LEU A 37 8.75 7.18 -21.35
CA LEU A 37 9.94 6.43 -20.98
C LEU A 37 10.12 6.42 -19.45
N SER A 38 9.95 7.58 -18.80
CA SER A 38 10.00 7.69 -17.33
C SER A 38 8.94 6.83 -16.66
N LYS A 39 7.70 6.82 -17.18
CA LYS A 39 6.61 5.99 -16.66
C LYS A 39 6.90 4.49 -16.79
N MET A 40 7.43 4.05 -17.94
CA MET A 40 7.84 2.66 -18.13
C MET A 40 9.00 2.27 -17.20
N ALA A 41 10.00 3.14 -17.07
CA ALA A 41 11.14 2.91 -16.20
C ALA A 41 10.70 2.79 -14.73
N ASN A 42 9.80 3.67 -14.26
CA ASN A 42 9.25 3.59 -12.91
C ASN A 42 8.42 2.31 -12.69
N ALA A 43 7.59 1.94 -13.66
CA ALA A 43 6.79 0.71 -13.58
C ALA A 43 7.68 -0.53 -13.46
N ASN A 44 8.76 -0.59 -14.22
CA ASN A 44 9.74 -1.68 -14.15
C ASN A 44 10.50 -1.68 -12.81
N ALA A 45 10.98 -0.52 -12.35
CA ALA A 45 11.71 -0.38 -11.11
C ALA A 45 10.88 -0.77 -9.87
N THR A 46 9.57 -0.53 -9.91
CA THR A 46 8.66 -0.78 -8.78
C THR A 46 7.87 -2.09 -8.90
N LEU A 47 8.01 -2.85 -9.99
CA LEU A 47 7.17 -4.02 -10.30
C LEU A 47 7.07 -5.02 -9.14
N LEU A 48 8.22 -5.46 -8.62
CA LEU A 48 8.26 -6.44 -7.54
C LEU A 48 7.60 -5.91 -6.25
N PHE A 49 7.88 -4.65 -5.91
CA PHE A 49 7.27 -3.98 -4.75
C PHE A 49 5.75 -3.90 -4.90
N GLN A 50 5.25 -3.51 -6.07
CA GLN A 50 3.83 -3.48 -6.35
C GLN A 50 3.18 -4.87 -6.23
N CYS A 51 3.84 -5.93 -6.72
CA CYS A 51 3.38 -7.31 -6.55
C CYS A 51 3.31 -7.73 -5.07
N LEU A 52 4.33 -7.39 -4.29
CA LEU A 52 4.38 -7.67 -2.85
C LEU A 52 3.22 -6.97 -2.11
N VAL A 53 3.05 -5.67 -2.35
CA VAL A 53 2.00 -4.88 -1.69
C VAL A 53 0.62 -5.41 -2.06
N ARG A 54 0.35 -5.71 -3.34
CA ARG A 54 -0.95 -6.25 -3.78
C ARG A 54 -1.24 -7.65 -3.22
N SER A 55 -0.23 -8.52 -3.15
CA SER A 55 -0.40 -9.88 -2.62
C SER A 55 -0.55 -9.91 -1.09
N THR A 56 0.07 -8.95 -0.40
CA THR A 56 0.00 -8.83 1.06
C THR A 56 -1.27 -8.12 1.49
N LEU A 57 -1.58 -6.96 0.90
CA LEU A 57 -2.73 -6.13 1.26
C LEU A 57 -3.99 -6.43 0.43
N CYS A 58 -4.15 -7.65 -0.07
CA CYS A 58 -5.38 -8.02 -0.75
C CYS A 58 -6.55 -8.04 0.25
N THR A 59 -7.74 -7.63 -0.21
CA THR A 59 -8.93 -7.42 0.63
C THR A 59 -9.20 -8.58 1.59
N ARG A 60 -9.13 -9.82 1.11
CA ARG A 60 -9.40 -11.00 1.93
C ARG A 60 -8.43 -11.13 3.10
N ARG A 61 -7.12 -10.98 2.86
CA ARG A 61 -6.10 -11.09 3.91
C ARG A 61 -6.23 -9.96 4.93
N VAL A 62 -6.45 -8.74 4.45
CA VAL A 62 -6.64 -7.56 5.30
C VAL A 62 -7.85 -7.72 6.22
N ALA A 63 -8.97 -8.25 5.70
CA ALA A 63 -10.20 -8.42 6.48
C ALA A 63 -10.21 -9.66 7.37
N GLU A 64 -9.69 -10.81 6.90
CA GLU A 64 -9.87 -12.10 7.57
C GLU A 64 -8.65 -12.57 8.35
N GLU A 65 -7.45 -12.36 7.81
CA GLU A 65 -6.18 -12.81 8.39
C GLU A 65 -5.62 -11.75 9.35
N PHE A 66 -5.47 -10.52 8.88
CA PHE A 66 -4.94 -9.40 9.67
C PHE A 66 -6.02 -8.70 10.49
N ARG A 67 -7.28 -8.75 10.02
CA ARG A 67 -8.46 -8.17 10.67
C ARG A 67 -8.26 -6.70 11.02
N LEU A 68 -7.70 -5.93 10.09
CA LEU A 68 -7.45 -4.50 10.31
C LEU A 68 -8.78 -3.76 10.40
N SER A 69 -8.85 -2.78 11.31
CA SER A 69 -9.91 -1.76 11.28
C SER A 69 -9.65 -0.76 10.15
N SER A 70 -10.64 0.06 9.82
CA SER A 70 -10.47 1.15 8.85
C SER A 70 -9.31 2.08 9.22
N GLU A 71 -9.22 2.44 10.51
CA GLU A 71 -8.18 3.32 11.05
C GLU A 71 -6.79 2.67 10.97
N ALA A 72 -6.68 1.40 11.36
CA ALA A 72 -5.41 0.68 11.29
C ALA A 72 -4.92 0.52 9.85
N PHE A 73 -5.84 0.31 8.89
CA PHE A 73 -5.51 0.25 7.48
C PHE A 73 -5.01 1.60 6.93
N GLU A 74 -5.69 2.71 7.24
CA GLU A 74 -5.24 4.04 6.81
C GLU A 74 -3.87 4.39 7.36
N TRP A 75 -3.65 4.13 8.65
CA TRP A 75 -2.34 4.33 9.27
C TRP A 75 -1.26 3.48 8.60
N LEU A 76 -1.54 2.19 8.34
CA LEU A 76 -0.59 1.28 7.68
C LEU A 76 -0.20 1.77 6.29
N ILE A 77 -1.16 2.23 5.48
CA ILE A 77 -0.88 2.77 4.15
C ILE A 77 0.04 3.99 4.23
N GLY A 78 -0.23 4.92 5.16
CA GLY A 78 0.62 6.09 5.38
C GLY A 78 2.03 5.75 5.85
N GLU A 79 2.16 4.74 6.74
CA GLU A 79 3.47 4.27 7.20
C GLU A 79 4.26 3.62 6.05
N ILE A 80 3.62 2.81 5.19
CA ILE A 80 4.30 2.21 4.02
C ILE A 80 4.78 3.31 3.06
N GLU A 81 3.95 4.31 2.77
CA GLU A 81 4.32 5.46 1.94
C GLU A 81 5.55 6.19 2.52
N THR A 82 5.51 6.50 3.81
CA THR A 82 6.60 7.20 4.51
C THR A 82 7.89 6.40 4.48
N ARG A 83 7.83 5.08 4.76
CA ARG A 83 9.00 4.19 4.74
C ARG A 83 9.57 4.02 3.34
N PHE A 84 8.70 3.96 2.32
CA PHE A 84 9.13 3.88 0.93
C PHE A 84 9.94 5.13 0.53
N GLN A 85 9.49 6.32 0.91
CA GLN A 85 10.22 7.57 0.65
C GLN A 85 11.55 7.64 1.40
N GLN A 86 11.57 7.23 2.67
CA GLN A 86 12.79 7.20 3.49
C GLN A 86 13.83 6.18 3.01
N ALA A 87 13.40 5.09 2.38
CA ALA A 87 14.28 4.04 1.89
C ALA A 87 15.01 4.39 0.58
N GLN A 88 14.70 5.53 -0.03
CA GLN A 88 15.40 5.97 -1.25
C GLN A 88 16.85 6.33 -0.93
N VAL A 89 17.74 5.99 -1.87
CA VAL A 89 19.15 6.34 -1.76
C VAL A 89 19.30 7.86 -1.78
N GLN A 90 20.06 8.40 -0.83
CA GLN A 90 20.42 9.82 -0.84
C GLN A 90 21.41 10.06 -1.99
N PRO A 91 21.15 11.05 -2.86
CA PRO A 91 22.04 11.41 -3.97
C PRO A 91 23.46 11.75 -3.52
#